data_AF-A0A1B1Z8W6-F1
#
_entry.id   AF-A0A1B1Z8W6-F1
#
_cell.length_a   1.000
_cell.length_b   1.000
_cell.length_c   1.000
_cell.angle_alpha   90.00
_cell.angle_beta   90.00
_cell.angle_gamma   90.00
#
_symmetry.space_group_name_H-M   'P 1'
#
loop_
_entity.id
_entity.type
_entity.pdbx_description
1 polymer ?
#
loop_
_entity_poly.entity_id
_entity_poly.type
_entity_poly.pdbx_seq_one_letter_code
_entity_poly.pdbx_strand_id
1 'polypeptide(L)'
;MNALDRMNPADARDMIRRGEWTKPTSGLANGYTQGNLVVLPKELAFEFLLFCQRNPKPCPVLYVTEPGSAVPALVAPDADLRVDIPKYRVYRRGELIEEKTDITDLWDDGMVGFLLGCSFTFEHALMNNGIPVRHIDRGCNVPMFKTNIECVKAGRFEGPMVVSMRPLPEKDVVRAVQVTSRFPSVHGAPVHIGNPESIGIYDLYQPDFGDPVQIHEGEVPVFWACGVTPQAVAMHVKPEIMITHAPGHMFITDVRDEKFGVL
;
A
#
# COMPACT_ATOMS: atom_id res chain seq x y z
N MET A 1 24.71 4.55 -0.67
CA MET A 1 23.79 4.21 -1.77
C MET A 1 24.32 2.98 -2.45
N ASN A 2 23.55 1.89 -2.42
CA ASN A 2 23.89 0.62 -3.05
C ASN A 2 23.49 0.67 -4.54
N ALA A 3 24.01 -0.24 -5.37
CA ALA A 3 23.68 -0.31 -6.80
C ALA A 3 22.18 -0.56 -7.05
N LEU A 4 21.53 -1.26 -6.12
CA LEU A 4 20.09 -1.57 -6.13
C LEU A 4 19.21 -0.30 -6.04
N ASP A 5 19.65 0.70 -5.27
CA ASP A 5 18.93 1.95 -5.06
C ASP A 5 18.72 2.75 -6.35
N ARG A 6 19.65 2.61 -7.31
CA ARG A 6 19.68 3.37 -8.57
C ARG A 6 19.29 2.53 -9.79
N MET A 7 18.84 1.31 -9.56
CA MET A 7 18.42 0.40 -10.61
C MET A 7 17.25 1.00 -11.40
N ASN A 8 17.25 0.82 -12.72
CA ASN A 8 16.10 1.17 -13.55
C ASN A 8 14.91 0.26 -13.14
N PRO A 9 13.68 0.78 -12.99
CA PRO A 9 12.49 -0.03 -12.74
C PRO A 9 12.36 -1.26 -13.64
N ALA A 10 12.68 -1.15 -14.94
CA ALA A 10 12.64 -2.28 -15.86
C ALA A 10 13.62 -3.40 -15.46
N ASP A 11 14.87 -3.06 -15.14
CA ASP A 11 15.88 -4.03 -14.70
C ASP A 11 15.48 -4.68 -13.36
N ALA A 12 14.85 -3.91 -12.46
CA ALA A 12 14.35 -4.43 -11.19
C ALA A 12 13.22 -5.45 -11.41
N ARG A 13 12.26 -5.13 -12.30
CA ARG A 13 11.18 -6.06 -12.68
C ARG A 13 11.73 -7.30 -13.37
N ASP A 14 12.72 -7.18 -14.26
CA ASP A 14 13.35 -8.33 -14.92
C ASP A 14 14.07 -9.25 -13.91
N MET A 15 14.78 -8.68 -12.94
CA MET A 15 15.40 -9.46 -11.85
C MET A 15 14.34 -10.23 -11.05
N ILE A 16 13.21 -9.59 -10.74
CA ILE A 16 12.08 -10.21 -10.02
C ILE A 16 11.46 -11.33 -10.85
N ARG A 17 11.17 -11.06 -12.13
CA ARG A 17 10.60 -12.00 -13.10
C ARG A 17 11.43 -13.27 -13.27
N ARG A 18 12.76 -13.16 -13.19
CA ARG A 18 13.69 -14.31 -13.21
C ARG A 18 13.79 -15.06 -11.88
N GLY A 19 13.10 -14.61 -10.84
CA GLY A 19 13.15 -15.19 -9.50
C GLY A 19 14.43 -14.87 -8.72
N GLU A 20 15.25 -13.94 -9.21
CA GLU A 20 16.52 -13.56 -8.56
C GLU A 20 16.29 -12.66 -7.34
N TRP A 21 15.12 -12.00 -7.28
CA TRP A 21 14.70 -11.17 -6.14
C TRP A 21 13.31 -11.56 -5.63
N THR A 22 13.27 -12.25 -4.50
CA THR A 22 12.05 -12.66 -3.78
C THR A 22 11.91 -11.98 -2.41
N LYS A 23 12.69 -10.91 -2.18
CA LYS A 23 12.76 -10.13 -0.94
C LYS A 23 11.89 -8.87 -1.03
N PRO A 24 11.68 -8.12 0.07
CA PRO A 24 11.01 -6.84 0.01
C PRO A 24 11.61 -5.88 -1.04
N THR A 25 10.78 -5.05 -1.67
CA THR A 25 11.19 -4.11 -2.74
C THR A 25 11.59 -2.74 -2.21
N SER A 26 11.55 -2.53 -0.90
CA SER A 26 12.08 -1.31 -0.28
C SER A 26 13.57 -1.14 -0.63
N GLY A 27 13.94 0.05 -1.09
CA GLY A 27 15.29 0.35 -1.56
C GLY A 27 15.60 -0.08 -2.99
N LEU A 28 14.67 -0.70 -3.73
CA LEU A 28 14.82 -0.92 -5.17
C LEU A 28 14.30 0.27 -5.96
N ALA A 29 15.07 0.70 -6.96
CA ALA A 29 14.68 1.75 -7.91
C ALA A 29 14.12 3.01 -7.22
N ASN A 30 14.90 3.57 -6.29
CA ASN A 30 14.47 4.72 -5.49
C ASN A 30 14.13 5.93 -6.38
N GLY A 31 13.04 6.63 -6.01
CA GLY A 31 12.49 7.77 -6.76
C GLY A 31 11.45 7.38 -7.81
N TYR A 32 11.18 6.09 -7.96
CA TYR A 32 10.05 5.56 -8.73
C TYR A 32 8.96 5.04 -7.80
N THR A 33 7.72 5.28 -8.20
CA THR A 33 6.54 4.92 -7.42
C THR A 33 6.36 3.42 -7.38
N GLN A 34 6.16 2.90 -6.18
CA GLN A 34 5.79 1.52 -5.94
C GLN A 34 4.30 1.41 -5.59
N GLY A 35 3.62 0.44 -6.18
CA GLY A 35 2.19 0.22 -6.05
C GLY A 35 1.83 -1.10 -5.36
N ASN A 36 0.82 -1.06 -4.52
CA ASN A 36 0.16 -2.23 -3.96
C ASN A 36 -0.71 -2.88 -5.05
N LEU A 37 -0.60 -4.20 -5.25
CA LEU A 37 -1.47 -4.94 -6.18
C LEU A 37 -2.68 -5.54 -5.45
N VAL A 38 -3.86 -5.39 -6.07
CA VAL A 38 -5.08 -6.18 -5.83
C VAL A 38 -5.62 -6.68 -7.17
N VAL A 39 -5.93 -7.96 -7.29
CA VAL A 39 -6.52 -8.58 -8.48
C VAL A 39 -7.84 -9.23 -8.09
N LEU A 40 -8.88 -8.92 -8.85
CA LEU A 40 -10.24 -9.40 -8.60
C LEU A 40 -10.91 -9.83 -9.92
N PRO A 41 -11.88 -10.75 -9.85
CA PRO A 41 -12.77 -11.02 -10.97
C PRO A 41 -13.51 -9.76 -11.45
N LYS A 42 -13.74 -9.66 -12.75
CA LYS A 42 -14.39 -8.53 -13.44
C LYS A 42 -15.73 -8.16 -12.84
N GLU A 43 -16.48 -9.13 -12.33
CA GLU A 43 -17.79 -8.95 -11.70
C GLU A 43 -17.71 -8.13 -10.40
N LEU A 44 -16.53 -8.07 -9.78
CA LEU A 44 -16.25 -7.27 -8.58
C LEU A 44 -15.52 -5.96 -8.90
N ALA A 45 -14.85 -5.90 -10.05
CA ALA A 45 -13.96 -4.80 -10.42
C ALA A 45 -14.66 -3.43 -10.41
N PHE A 46 -15.89 -3.34 -10.92
CA PHE A 46 -16.62 -2.07 -10.92
C PHE A 46 -16.96 -1.58 -9.51
N GLU A 47 -17.47 -2.47 -8.65
CA GLU A 47 -17.80 -2.12 -7.26
C GLU A 47 -16.54 -1.74 -6.48
N PHE A 48 -15.42 -2.43 -6.72
CA PHE A 48 -14.15 -2.11 -6.10
C PHE A 48 -13.56 -0.78 -6.59
N LEU A 49 -13.65 -0.48 -7.89
CA LEU A 49 -13.24 0.81 -8.43
C LEU A 49 -14.07 1.95 -7.83
N LEU A 50 -15.40 1.77 -7.74
CA LEU A 50 -16.28 2.73 -7.08
C LEU A 50 -15.96 2.87 -5.58
N PHE A 51 -15.61 1.78 -4.91
CA PHE A 51 -15.14 1.81 -3.52
C PHE A 51 -13.89 2.66 -3.39
N CYS A 52 -12.90 2.45 -4.27
CA CYS A 52 -11.66 3.23 -4.26
C CYS A 52 -11.91 4.71 -4.56
N GLN A 53 -12.79 5.01 -5.52
CA GLN A 53 -13.19 6.39 -5.87
C GLN A 53 -13.87 7.11 -4.70
N ARG A 54 -14.69 6.41 -3.92
CA ARG A 54 -15.35 6.97 -2.72
C ARG A 54 -14.41 7.08 -1.53
N ASN A 55 -13.34 6.29 -1.50
CA ASN A 55 -12.37 6.23 -0.41
C ASN A 55 -10.94 6.47 -0.91
N PRO A 56 -10.64 7.62 -1.53
CA PRO A 56 -9.38 7.84 -2.23
C PRO A 56 -8.16 7.92 -1.29
N LYS A 57 -8.36 8.30 -0.02
CA LYS A 57 -7.28 8.32 0.98
C LYS A 57 -6.77 6.90 1.29
N PRO A 58 -7.60 5.93 1.71
CA PRO A 58 -7.12 4.57 1.95
C PRO A 58 -6.89 3.75 0.66
N CYS A 59 -7.53 4.12 -0.45
CA CYS A 59 -7.49 3.36 -1.70
C CYS A 59 -7.12 4.26 -2.90
N PRO A 60 -5.94 4.91 -2.90
CA PRO A 60 -5.55 5.77 -4.01
C PRO A 60 -5.22 4.92 -5.24
N VAL A 61 -6.02 5.02 -6.30
CA VAL A 61 -5.80 4.25 -7.53
C VAL A 61 -4.71 4.90 -8.37
N LEU A 62 -3.65 4.14 -8.68
CA LEU A 62 -2.61 4.53 -9.63
C LEU A 62 -2.96 4.06 -11.05
N TYR A 63 -3.45 2.82 -11.18
CA TYR A 63 -3.78 2.21 -12.45
C TYR A 63 -4.78 1.06 -12.28
N VAL A 64 -5.60 0.83 -13.31
CA VAL A 64 -6.51 -0.33 -13.41
C VAL A 64 -6.28 -0.97 -14.77
N THR A 65 -6.07 -2.29 -14.81
CA THR A 65 -5.94 -3.01 -16.08
C THR A 65 -7.29 -3.21 -16.76
N GLU A 66 -7.27 -3.41 -18.08
CA GLU A 66 -8.43 -4.00 -18.76
C GLU A 66 -8.61 -5.46 -18.30
N PRO A 67 -9.85 -5.99 -18.28
CA PRO A 67 -10.09 -7.40 -17.98
C PRO A 67 -9.22 -8.33 -18.84
N GLY A 68 -8.57 -9.30 -18.20
CA GLY A 68 -7.65 -10.25 -18.83
C GLY A 68 -6.24 -9.72 -19.08
N SER A 69 -6.05 -8.40 -19.13
CA SER A 69 -4.72 -7.82 -19.29
C SER A 69 -3.98 -7.77 -17.96
N ALA A 70 -2.77 -8.32 -17.94
CA ALA A 70 -1.82 -8.16 -16.84
C ALA A 70 -0.85 -6.99 -17.06
N VAL A 71 -0.97 -6.25 -18.16
CA VAL A 71 -0.03 -5.19 -18.54
C VAL A 71 -0.53 -3.83 -18.04
N PRO A 72 0.23 -3.13 -17.16
CA PRO A 72 -0.13 -1.82 -16.67
C PRO A 72 0.32 -0.72 -17.64
N ALA A 73 -0.30 -0.69 -18.83
CA ALA A 73 0.19 0.00 -20.03
C ALA A 73 0.59 1.48 -19.88
N LEU A 74 -0.03 2.25 -18.97
CA LEU A 74 0.30 3.67 -18.79
C LEU A 74 1.38 3.94 -17.74
N VAL A 75 1.70 2.96 -16.88
CA VAL A 75 2.65 3.14 -15.77
C VAL A 75 3.87 2.23 -15.86
N ALA A 76 3.78 1.13 -16.62
CA ALA A 76 4.91 0.29 -17.02
C ALA A 76 4.50 -0.61 -18.21
N PRO A 77 4.67 -0.15 -19.47
CA PRO A 77 4.16 -0.85 -20.65
C PRO A 77 4.83 -2.19 -20.95
N ASP A 78 6.08 -2.38 -20.51
CA ASP A 78 6.85 -3.63 -20.71
C ASP A 78 6.75 -4.59 -19.51
N ALA A 79 5.83 -4.31 -18.58
CA ALA A 79 5.63 -5.09 -17.37
C ALA A 79 4.52 -6.14 -17.50
N ASP A 80 4.63 -7.16 -16.66
CA ASP A 80 3.62 -8.20 -16.48
C ASP A 80 3.34 -8.39 -14.99
N LEU A 81 2.16 -7.96 -14.55
CA LEU A 81 1.74 -8.04 -13.14
C LEU A 81 1.64 -9.46 -12.60
N ARG A 82 1.75 -10.49 -13.44
CA ARG A 82 1.71 -11.89 -13.01
C ARG A 82 3.04 -12.39 -12.47
N VAL A 83 4.15 -11.73 -12.84
CA VAL A 83 5.51 -12.20 -12.57
C VAL A 83 6.48 -11.09 -12.10
N ASP A 84 6.09 -9.82 -12.23
CA ASP A 84 6.99 -8.68 -11.90
C ASP A 84 6.86 -8.19 -10.44
N ILE A 85 6.22 -8.96 -9.57
CA ILE A 85 6.16 -8.73 -8.13
C ILE A 85 6.85 -9.91 -7.42
N PRO A 86 7.72 -9.67 -6.43
CA PRO A 86 8.52 -10.75 -5.84
C PRO A 86 7.72 -11.84 -5.14
N LYS A 87 6.55 -11.48 -4.61
CA LYS A 87 5.69 -12.40 -3.85
C LYS A 87 4.24 -11.91 -3.85
N TYR A 88 3.34 -12.85 -4.07
CA TYR A 88 1.88 -12.69 -4.06
C TYR A 88 1.26 -13.49 -2.92
N ARG A 89 0.05 -13.07 -2.55
CA ARG A 89 -0.86 -13.78 -1.65
C ARG A 89 -2.15 -14.08 -2.37
N VAL A 90 -2.56 -15.35 -2.35
CA VAL A 90 -3.80 -15.80 -2.98
C VAL A 90 -4.81 -16.09 -1.89
N TYR A 91 -5.94 -15.42 -1.98
CA TYR A 91 -7.06 -15.57 -1.08
C TYR A 91 -8.23 -16.24 -1.79
N ARG A 92 -8.92 -17.15 -1.11
CA ARG A 92 -10.20 -17.70 -1.57
C ARG A 92 -11.21 -17.59 -0.44
N ARG A 93 -12.38 -17.02 -0.74
CA ARG A 93 -13.45 -16.75 0.24
C ARG A 93 -12.95 -15.99 1.48
N GLY A 94 -12.00 -15.09 1.29
CA GLY A 94 -11.41 -14.25 2.33
C GLY A 94 -10.30 -14.91 3.17
N GLU A 95 -9.97 -16.17 2.93
CA GLU A 95 -8.89 -16.87 3.64
C GLU A 95 -7.61 -16.89 2.78
N LEU A 96 -6.44 -16.75 3.40
CA LEU A 96 -5.15 -16.88 2.70
C LEU A 96 -4.85 -18.36 2.48
N ILE A 97 -4.70 -18.78 1.23
CA ILE A 97 -4.56 -20.20 0.87
C ILE A 97 -3.11 -20.55 0.52
N GLU A 98 -2.42 -19.63 -0.16
CA GLU A 98 -1.04 -19.83 -0.61
C GLU A 98 -0.31 -18.50 -0.85
N GLU A 99 1.03 -18.55 -0.80
CA GLU A 99 1.91 -17.51 -1.30
C GLU A 99 2.63 -18.02 -2.55
N LYS A 100 2.75 -17.17 -3.59
CA LYS A 100 3.35 -17.52 -4.88
C LYS A 100 4.35 -16.45 -5.31
N THR A 101 5.22 -16.77 -6.25
CA THR A 101 6.10 -15.80 -6.95
C THR A 101 5.67 -15.57 -8.41
N ASP A 102 4.69 -16.33 -8.86
CA ASP A 102 4.11 -16.29 -10.21
C ASP A 102 2.62 -16.62 -10.08
N ILE A 103 1.75 -15.80 -10.67
CA ILE A 103 0.28 -15.97 -10.64
C ILE A 103 -0.31 -16.12 -12.05
N THR A 104 0.51 -16.47 -13.04
CA THR A 104 0.11 -16.64 -14.43
C THR A 104 -0.99 -17.68 -14.58
N ASP A 105 -0.96 -18.74 -13.77
CA ASP A 105 -1.97 -19.81 -13.75
C ASP A 105 -3.31 -19.40 -13.12
N LEU A 106 -3.34 -18.26 -12.42
CA LEU A 106 -4.52 -17.73 -11.73
C LEU A 106 -5.12 -16.50 -12.42
N TRP A 107 -4.51 -16.02 -13.50
CA TRP A 107 -4.93 -14.83 -14.23
C TRP A 107 -5.57 -15.20 -15.57
N ASP A 108 -6.89 -15.27 -15.59
CA ASP A 108 -7.69 -15.51 -16.79
C ASP A 108 -8.21 -14.20 -17.42
N ASP A 109 -8.96 -14.33 -18.54
CA ASP A 109 -9.56 -13.20 -19.27
C ASP A 109 -10.60 -12.40 -18.45
N GLY A 110 -11.01 -12.93 -17.30
CA GLY A 110 -11.95 -12.30 -16.36
C GLY A 110 -11.27 -11.54 -15.23
N MET A 111 -9.94 -11.55 -15.10
CA MET A 111 -9.25 -10.88 -13.99
C MET A 111 -8.92 -9.41 -14.29
N VAL A 112 -9.06 -8.56 -13.27
CA VAL A 112 -8.73 -7.13 -13.32
C VAL A 112 -7.72 -6.81 -12.22
N GLY A 113 -6.61 -6.19 -12.60
CA GLY A 113 -5.56 -5.72 -11.70
C GLY A 113 -5.74 -4.25 -11.32
N PHE A 114 -5.58 -3.95 -10.04
CA PHE A 114 -5.60 -2.62 -9.45
C PHE A 114 -4.24 -2.35 -8.81
N LEU A 115 -3.54 -1.34 -9.32
CA LEU A 115 -2.36 -0.78 -8.67
C LEU A 115 -2.80 0.40 -7.82
N LEU A 116 -2.53 0.31 -6.52
CA LEU A 116 -2.89 1.31 -5.53
C LEU A 116 -1.64 1.98 -4.96
N GLY A 117 -1.73 3.28 -4.65
CA GLY A 117 -0.64 4.05 -4.06
C GLY A 117 -0.18 3.45 -2.74
N CYS A 118 1.09 3.65 -2.43
CA CYS A 118 1.74 3.13 -1.23
C CYS A 118 2.38 4.25 -0.41
N SER A 119 2.52 4.03 0.89
CA SER A 119 3.05 4.99 1.85
C SER A 119 4.55 5.27 1.72
N PHE A 120 5.33 4.43 1.02
CA PHE A 120 6.78 4.60 0.90
C PHE A 120 7.19 5.98 0.38
N THR A 121 6.41 6.53 -0.55
CA THR A 121 6.67 7.84 -1.13
C THR A 121 6.63 8.96 -0.09
N PHE A 122 5.73 8.91 0.91
CA PHE A 122 5.67 9.98 1.92
C PHE A 122 6.65 9.77 3.09
N GLU A 123 7.08 8.53 3.36
CA GLU A 123 8.10 8.27 4.39
C GLU A 123 9.44 8.90 4.01
N HIS A 124 9.85 8.77 2.74
CA HIS A 124 11.00 9.48 2.22
C HIS A 124 10.84 11.00 2.34
N ALA A 125 9.63 11.52 2.08
CA ALA A 125 9.36 12.94 2.24
C ALA A 125 9.48 13.41 3.71
N LEU A 126 9.01 12.62 4.67
CA LEU A 126 9.17 12.88 6.10
C LEU A 126 10.65 12.91 6.49
N MET A 127 11.41 11.87 6.13
CA MET A 127 12.83 11.75 6.44
C MET A 127 13.66 12.88 5.80
N ASN A 128 13.37 13.25 4.55
CA ASN A 128 14.02 14.39 3.87
C ASN A 128 13.73 15.75 4.53
N ASN A 129 12.67 15.82 5.34
CA ASN A 129 12.34 17.00 6.14
C ASN A 129 12.78 16.88 7.61
N GLY A 130 13.64 15.91 7.93
CA GLY A 130 14.18 15.70 9.27
C GLY A 130 13.16 15.12 10.27
N ILE A 131 12.04 14.58 9.79
CA ILE A 131 11.02 13.97 10.63
C ILE A 131 11.33 12.49 10.77
N PRO A 132 11.50 11.97 12.00
CA PRO A 132 11.87 10.57 12.23
C PRO A 132 10.74 9.62 11.84
N VAL A 133 11.12 8.42 11.39
CA VAL A 133 10.18 7.35 11.04
C VAL A 133 10.57 6.08 11.82
N ARG A 134 9.97 5.95 13.01
CA ARG A 134 10.38 4.98 14.05
C ARG A 134 10.57 3.54 13.58
N HIS A 135 9.68 3.03 12.74
CA HIS A 135 9.74 1.63 12.31
C HIS A 135 10.91 1.38 11.34
N ILE A 136 11.28 2.39 10.54
CA ILE A 136 12.47 2.33 9.67
C ILE A 136 13.73 2.28 10.54
N ASP A 137 13.82 3.15 11.56
CA ASP A 137 14.96 3.18 12.49
C ASP A 137 15.15 1.83 13.22
N ARG A 138 14.05 1.09 13.43
CA ARG A 138 14.04 -0.22 14.09
C ARG A 138 14.11 -1.42 13.12
N GLY A 139 14.06 -1.19 11.81
CA GLY A 139 14.01 -2.25 10.82
C GLY A 139 12.80 -3.18 10.96
N CYS A 140 11.65 -2.66 11.37
CA CYS A 140 10.40 -3.42 11.53
C CYS A 140 9.28 -2.88 10.63
N ASN A 141 8.17 -3.62 10.54
CA ASN A 141 7.01 -3.15 9.79
C ASN A 141 6.27 -2.07 10.59
N VAL A 142 5.66 -1.12 9.87
CA VAL A 142 4.83 -0.07 10.49
C VAL A 142 3.62 -0.70 11.20
N PRO A 143 3.28 -0.27 12.43
CA PRO A 143 2.07 -0.74 13.11
C PRO A 143 0.84 -0.19 12.41
N MET A 144 -0.13 -1.06 12.17
CA MET A 144 -1.38 -0.75 11.51
C MET A 144 -2.57 -1.25 12.32
N PHE A 145 -3.66 -0.48 12.32
CA PHE A 145 -4.82 -0.70 13.17
C PHE A 145 -6.11 -0.55 12.35
N LYS A 146 -7.08 -1.43 12.59
CA LYS A 146 -8.47 -1.22 12.18
C LYS A 146 -9.07 -0.17 13.09
N THR A 147 -9.71 0.82 12.48
CA THR A 147 -10.39 1.90 13.20
C THR A 147 -11.89 1.63 13.34
N ASN A 148 -12.59 2.49 14.06
CA ASN A 148 -14.05 2.60 13.99
C ASN A 148 -14.54 3.57 12.89
N ILE A 149 -13.64 4.06 12.03
CA ILE A 149 -13.98 4.96 10.92
C ILE A 149 -14.38 4.11 9.71
N GLU A 150 -15.67 4.06 9.41
CA GLU A 150 -16.18 3.29 8.28
C GLU A 150 -15.83 3.94 6.93
N CYS A 151 -15.39 3.10 5.97
CA CYS A 151 -15.29 3.53 4.59
C CYS A 151 -16.68 3.71 3.98
N VAL A 152 -16.80 4.61 3.01
CA VAL A 152 -18.04 4.79 2.25
C VAL A 152 -18.25 3.56 1.36
N LYS A 153 -19.27 2.76 1.68
CA LYS A 153 -19.64 1.53 0.97
C LYS A 153 -19.78 1.73 -0.54
N ALA A 154 -19.42 0.71 -1.32
CA ALA A 154 -19.75 0.61 -2.74
C ALA A 154 -20.04 -0.85 -3.11
N GLY A 155 -21.28 -1.13 -3.52
CA GLY A 155 -21.72 -2.50 -3.79
C GLY A 155 -21.53 -3.38 -2.55
N ARG A 156 -20.78 -4.48 -2.73
CA ARG A 156 -20.41 -5.42 -1.68
C ARG A 156 -19.26 -4.93 -0.79
N PHE A 157 -18.44 -3.99 -1.26
CA PHE A 157 -17.28 -3.52 -0.53
C PHE A 157 -17.67 -2.53 0.58
N GLU A 158 -17.49 -2.95 1.83
CA GLU A 158 -17.70 -2.18 3.05
C GLU A 158 -16.77 -2.64 4.17
N GLY A 159 -16.44 -1.74 5.10
CA GLY A 159 -15.63 -2.04 6.27
C GLY A 159 -14.84 -0.86 6.79
N PRO A 160 -14.19 -1.04 7.96
CA PRO A 160 -13.45 0.03 8.61
C PRO A 160 -12.18 0.38 7.85
N MET A 161 -11.80 1.66 7.91
CA MET A 161 -10.51 2.13 7.46
C MET A 161 -9.40 1.52 8.33
N VAL A 162 -8.35 1.03 7.68
CA VAL A 162 -7.10 0.66 8.34
C VAL A 162 -6.16 1.86 8.29
N VAL A 163 -5.53 2.17 9.41
CA VAL A 163 -4.54 3.24 9.53
C VAL A 163 -3.17 2.70 9.90
N SER A 164 -2.12 3.36 9.45
CA SER A 164 -0.75 3.15 9.92
C SER A 164 -0.38 4.25 10.91
N MET A 165 0.31 3.90 11.99
CA MET A 165 0.69 4.83 13.06
C MET A 165 2.19 5.10 13.05
N ARG A 166 2.56 6.37 13.19
CA ARG A 166 3.96 6.79 13.45
C ARG A 166 3.97 7.72 14.67
N PRO A 167 4.78 7.43 15.70
CA PRO A 167 4.99 8.38 16.79
C PRO A 167 5.91 9.49 16.30
N LEU A 168 5.51 10.74 16.50
CA LEU A 168 6.26 11.93 16.10
C LEU A 168 6.47 12.86 17.28
N PRO A 169 7.63 13.51 17.43
CA PRO A 169 7.79 14.60 18.39
C PRO A 169 6.72 15.68 18.16
N GLU A 170 6.13 16.21 19.24
CA GLU A 170 5.05 17.22 19.16
C GLU A 170 5.35 18.37 18.21
N LYS A 171 6.60 18.88 18.25
CA LYS A 171 7.08 19.97 17.40
C LYS A 171 7.04 19.66 15.89
N ASP A 172 7.11 18.38 15.51
CA ASP A 172 7.24 17.93 14.13
C ASP A 172 5.87 17.59 13.50
N VAL A 173 4.80 17.47 14.31
CA VAL A 173 3.46 17.07 13.86
C VAL A 173 2.94 18.00 12.76
N VAL A 174 3.01 19.32 12.97
CA VAL A 174 2.53 20.30 11.97
C VAL A 174 3.31 20.18 10.67
N ARG A 175 4.63 19.99 10.76
CA ARG A 175 5.48 19.81 9.58
C ARG A 175 5.14 18.50 8.85
N ALA A 176 4.91 17.42 9.59
CA ALA A 176 4.52 16.13 9.02
C ALA A 176 3.20 16.23 8.25
N VAL A 177 2.21 16.93 8.79
CA VAL A 177 0.94 17.21 8.10
C VAL A 177 1.21 17.96 6.79
N GLN A 178 1.97 19.05 6.82
CA GLN A 178 2.27 19.84 5.62
C GLN A 178 3.00 19.04 4.54
N VAL A 179 4.01 18.27 4.94
CA VAL A 179 4.82 17.46 4.03
C VAL A 179 3.96 16.38 3.38
N THR A 180 3.17 15.66 4.17
CA THR A 180 2.36 14.53 3.67
C THR A 180 1.12 14.98 2.89
N SER A 181 0.54 16.14 3.23
CA SER A 181 -0.63 16.70 2.51
C SER A 181 -0.36 16.98 1.03
N ARG A 182 0.90 17.17 0.64
CA ARG A 182 1.32 17.37 -0.74
C ARG A 182 1.21 16.13 -1.62
N PHE A 183 0.90 14.97 -1.04
CA PHE A 183 0.88 13.71 -1.79
C PHE A 183 -0.49 13.02 -1.68
N PRO A 184 -1.59 13.64 -2.19
CA PRO A 184 -2.94 13.09 -2.04
C PRO A 184 -3.13 11.73 -2.72
N SER A 185 -2.35 11.44 -3.76
CA SER A 185 -2.36 10.16 -4.48
C SER A 185 -1.59 9.02 -3.79
N VAL A 186 -1.03 9.27 -2.59
CA VAL A 186 -0.36 8.26 -1.74
C VAL A 186 -0.75 8.47 -0.27
N HIS A 187 -2.05 8.45 0.00
CA HIS A 187 -2.71 8.64 1.31
C HIS A 187 -2.83 10.08 1.81
N GLY A 188 -1.86 10.95 1.49
CA GLY A 188 -1.94 12.38 1.78
C GLY A 188 -1.83 12.72 3.27
N ALA A 189 -2.61 13.70 3.72
CA ALA A 189 -2.61 14.17 5.11
C ALA A 189 -3.05 13.07 6.10
N PRO A 190 -2.60 13.14 7.38
CA PRO A 190 -3.09 12.26 8.43
C PRO A 190 -4.62 12.24 8.49
N VAL A 191 -5.18 11.08 8.84
CA VAL A 191 -6.61 10.94 9.11
C VAL A 191 -6.92 11.20 10.59
N HIS A 192 -5.93 11.05 11.47
CA HIS A 192 -6.08 11.29 12.90
C HIS A 192 -4.75 11.66 13.57
N ILE A 193 -4.80 12.46 14.63
CA ILE A 193 -3.65 12.92 15.42
C ILE A 193 -4.01 12.84 16.91
N GLY A 194 -3.16 12.22 17.72
CA GLY A 194 -3.33 12.18 19.17
C GLY A 194 -4.20 11.00 19.62
N ASN A 195 -5.24 11.27 20.41
CA ASN A 195 -5.94 10.24 21.20
C ASN A 195 -6.41 9.03 20.35
N PRO A 196 -5.78 7.84 20.47
CA PRO A 196 -6.09 6.67 19.65
C PRO A 196 -7.51 6.11 19.90
N GLU A 197 -8.05 6.27 21.11
CA GLU A 197 -9.37 5.74 21.47
C GLU A 197 -10.49 6.38 20.66
N SER A 198 -10.32 7.64 20.25
CA SER A 198 -11.31 8.35 19.43
C SER A 198 -11.52 7.72 18.04
N ILE A 199 -10.55 6.92 17.58
CA ILE A 199 -10.64 6.13 16.35
C ILE A 199 -10.74 4.62 16.62
N GLY A 200 -11.10 4.24 17.85
CA GLY A 200 -11.36 2.85 18.25
C GLY A 200 -10.12 2.02 18.57
N ILE A 201 -8.95 2.64 18.76
CA ILE A 201 -7.70 1.95 19.07
C ILE A 201 -7.42 2.08 20.58
N TYR A 202 -7.48 0.96 21.30
CA TYR A 202 -7.34 0.94 22.77
C TYR A 202 -5.94 0.52 23.25
N ASP A 203 -5.16 -0.18 22.42
CA ASP A 203 -3.80 -0.59 22.75
C ASP A 203 -2.88 -0.43 21.53
N LEU A 204 -1.99 0.57 21.59
CA LEU A 204 -1.02 0.84 20.51
C LEU A 204 0.11 -0.19 20.44
N TYR A 205 0.25 -1.07 21.42
CA TYR A 205 1.22 -2.17 21.42
C TYR A 205 0.65 -3.48 20.87
N GLN A 206 -0.63 -3.50 20.48
CA GLN A 206 -1.28 -4.62 19.80
C GLN A 206 -1.82 -4.18 18.43
N PRO A 207 -0.94 -3.95 17.44
CA PRO A 207 -1.38 -3.65 16.09
C PRO A 207 -2.11 -4.84 15.47
N ASP A 208 -3.14 -4.57 14.67
CA ASP A 208 -3.81 -5.59 13.87
C ASP A 208 -2.91 -6.14 12.77
N PHE A 209 -1.97 -5.31 12.27
CA PHE A 209 -0.96 -5.71 11.30
C PHE A 209 0.37 -5.01 11.55
N GLY A 210 1.49 -5.67 11.23
CA GLY A 210 2.83 -5.12 11.41
C GLY A 210 3.34 -5.30 12.85
N ASP A 211 4.33 -4.50 13.22
CA ASP A 211 5.06 -4.65 14.48
C ASP A 211 4.84 -3.45 15.42
N PRO A 212 4.68 -3.66 16.74
CA PRO A 212 4.53 -2.55 17.67
C PRO A 212 5.82 -1.73 17.79
N VAL A 213 5.67 -0.42 17.94
CA VAL A 213 6.79 0.52 18.14
C VAL A 213 6.66 1.25 19.47
N GLN A 214 7.80 1.60 20.06
CA GLN A 214 7.83 2.39 21.28
C GLN A 214 7.42 3.83 20.97
N ILE A 215 6.61 4.40 21.86
CA ILE A 215 6.21 5.81 21.86
C ILE A 215 6.87 6.43 23.09
N HIS A 216 7.72 7.43 22.88
CA HIS A 216 8.42 8.11 23.96
C HIS A 216 7.64 9.30 24.49
N GLU A 217 8.04 9.78 25.67
CA GLU A 217 7.52 11.02 26.23
C GLU A 217 7.76 12.19 25.26
N GLY A 218 6.73 13.02 25.06
CA GLY A 218 6.76 14.12 24.08
C GLY A 218 6.52 13.70 22.63
N GLU A 219 6.22 12.43 22.36
CA GLU A 219 5.75 11.96 21.06
C GLU A 219 4.23 11.81 21.00
N VAL A 220 3.67 12.18 19.85
CA VAL A 220 2.24 12.08 19.52
C VAL A 220 2.06 10.98 18.48
N PRO A 221 1.16 10.01 18.70
CA PRO A 221 0.80 9.06 17.66
C PRO A 221 0.01 9.78 16.55
N VAL A 222 0.50 9.66 15.32
CA VAL A 222 -0.14 10.22 14.13
C VAL A 222 -0.51 9.09 13.18
N PHE A 223 -1.73 9.15 12.64
CA PHE A 223 -2.34 8.06 11.88
C PHE A 223 -2.63 8.49 10.44
N TRP A 224 -2.16 7.70 9.49
CA TRP A 224 -2.46 7.86 8.06
C TRP A 224 -3.29 6.70 7.56
N ALA A 225 -4.19 6.96 6.60
CA ALA A 225 -4.86 5.89 5.87
C ALA A 225 -3.81 4.92 5.28
N CYS A 226 -4.12 3.63 5.28
CA CYS A 226 -3.19 2.60 4.84
C CYS A 226 -3.76 1.80 3.67
N GLY A 227 -2.88 1.49 2.70
CA GLY A 227 -3.17 0.61 1.56
C GLY A 227 -3.50 -0.84 1.92
N VAL A 228 -3.51 -1.20 3.20
CA VAL A 228 -4.06 -2.46 3.71
C VAL A 228 -5.59 -2.43 3.80
N THR A 229 -6.22 -1.24 3.89
CA THR A 229 -7.69 -1.09 3.87
C THR A 229 -8.37 -1.84 2.74
N PRO A 230 -7.97 -1.70 1.46
CA PRO A 230 -8.58 -2.45 0.36
C PRO A 230 -8.44 -3.97 0.52
N GLN A 231 -7.33 -4.46 1.09
CA GLN A 231 -7.14 -5.88 1.37
C GLN A 231 -8.09 -6.34 2.49
N ALA A 232 -8.17 -5.59 3.58
CA ALA A 232 -9.05 -5.89 4.71
C ALA A 232 -10.53 -5.90 4.30
N VAL A 233 -10.96 -4.91 3.52
CA VAL A 233 -12.33 -4.81 3.01
C VAL A 233 -12.62 -5.92 2.00
N ALA A 234 -11.70 -6.20 1.07
CA ALA A 234 -11.91 -7.27 0.11
C ALA A 234 -11.93 -8.67 0.77
N MET A 235 -11.16 -8.90 1.84
CA MET A 235 -11.27 -10.11 2.66
C MET A 235 -12.64 -10.21 3.34
N HIS A 236 -13.25 -9.09 3.72
CA HIS A 236 -14.61 -9.06 4.29
C HIS A 236 -15.68 -9.44 3.26
N VAL A 237 -15.49 -9.05 1.99
CA VAL A 237 -16.37 -9.42 0.85
C VAL A 237 -16.30 -10.91 0.52
N LYS A 238 -15.22 -11.60 0.91
CA LYS A 238 -14.99 -13.03 0.68
C LYS A 238 -15.20 -13.45 -0.79
N PRO A 239 -14.52 -12.79 -1.75
CA PRO A 239 -14.61 -13.18 -3.16
C PRO A 239 -14.13 -14.62 -3.36
N GLU A 240 -14.59 -15.30 -4.41
CA GLU A 240 -14.15 -16.67 -4.72
C GLU A 240 -12.63 -16.77 -4.83
N ILE A 241 -12.01 -15.75 -5.44
CA ILE A 241 -10.57 -15.56 -5.50
C ILE A 241 -10.25 -14.07 -5.44
N MET A 242 -9.17 -13.74 -4.75
CA MET A 242 -8.50 -12.44 -4.77
C MET A 242 -7.00 -12.68 -4.71
N ILE A 243 -6.22 -11.93 -5.48
CA ILE A 243 -4.77 -12.01 -5.43
C ILE A 243 -4.24 -10.64 -5.02
N THR A 244 -3.30 -10.59 -4.10
CA THR A 244 -2.59 -9.35 -3.75
C THR A 244 -1.11 -9.57 -3.82
N HIS A 245 -0.35 -8.49 -3.80
CA HIS A 245 1.05 -8.57 -3.40
C HIS A 245 1.18 -9.00 -1.92
N ALA A 246 2.30 -9.60 -1.55
CA ALA A 246 2.64 -9.84 -0.15
C ALA A 246 3.21 -8.55 0.48
N PRO A 247 2.96 -8.28 1.79
CA PRO A 247 3.49 -7.08 2.45
C PRO A 247 4.98 -6.89 2.21
N GLY A 248 5.39 -5.67 1.83
CA GLY A 248 6.77 -5.31 1.52
C GLY A 248 7.26 -5.70 0.11
N HIS A 249 6.48 -6.44 -0.67
CA HIS A 249 6.83 -6.89 -2.03
C HIS A 249 5.93 -6.17 -3.04
N MET A 250 6.19 -4.90 -3.33
CA MET A 250 5.30 -4.08 -4.17
C MET A 250 5.68 -4.17 -5.66
N PHE A 251 4.79 -3.70 -6.53
CA PHE A 251 5.09 -3.51 -7.95
C PHE A 251 5.84 -2.19 -8.17
N ILE A 252 6.94 -2.22 -8.92
CA ILE A 252 7.75 -1.02 -9.23
C ILE A 252 7.30 -0.46 -10.59
N THR A 253 6.77 0.77 -10.61
CA THR A 253 6.34 1.45 -11.84
C THR A 253 7.48 2.22 -12.51
N ASP A 254 7.27 2.68 -13.75
CA ASP A 254 8.17 3.61 -14.44
C ASP A 254 7.86 5.08 -14.10
N VAL A 255 6.86 5.31 -13.23
CA VAL A 255 6.42 6.65 -12.84
C VAL A 255 7.27 7.17 -11.69
N ARG A 256 7.76 8.41 -11.79
CA ARG A 256 8.45 9.07 -10.68
C ARG A 256 7.48 9.49 -9.58
N ASP A 257 7.94 9.37 -8.34
CA ASP A 257 7.20 9.81 -7.15
C ASP A 257 6.68 11.25 -7.25
N GLU A 258 7.48 12.14 -7.82
CA GLU A 258 7.17 13.56 -8.00
C GLU A 258 5.92 13.81 -8.83
N LYS A 259 5.55 12.90 -9.75
CA LYS A 259 4.36 13.03 -10.60
C LYS A 259 3.06 12.96 -9.81
N PHE A 260 3.09 12.31 -8.64
CA PHE A 260 1.96 12.17 -7.74
C PHE A 260 1.95 13.20 -6.60
N GLY A 261 2.97 14.06 -6.54
CA GLY A 261 3.00 15.23 -5.67
C GLY A 261 2.18 16.38 -6.26
N VAL A 262 1.42 17.07 -5.42
CA VAL A 262 0.73 18.33 -5.71
C VAL A 262 1.44 19.41 -4.90
N LEU A 263 1.91 20.45 -5.58
CA LEU A 263 2.63 21.60 -4.99
C LEU A 263 1.72 22.47 -4.12
#